data_AF-Q50FS6-F1
#
_entry.id   AF-Q50FS6-F1
#
_cell.length_a   1.000
_cell.length_b   1.000
_cell.length_c   1.000
_cell.angle_alpha   90.00
_cell.angle_beta   90.00
_cell.angle_gamma   90.00
#
_symmetry.space_group_name_H-M   'P 1'
#
loop_
_entity.id
_entity.type
_entity.pdbx_description
1 polymer ?
#
loop_
_entity_poly.entity_id
_entity_poly.type
_entity_poly.pdbx_seq_one_letter_code
_entity_poly.pdbx_strand_id
1 'polypeptide(L)'
;KDASKINGALNGGNNNIFLVNPMGVLIGKTGTITAGKFVASTTPLNDENVKTFFKARSCFSPAFDVSKQGNIINLGKINADNIVLIGNKVEIGVGAELAGQDGQTNAKTAHLIGNYVYVSVGKDKENKNTIKIDKDGFKGTAI
;
A
#
# COMPACT_ATOMS: atom_id res chain seq x y z
N LYS A 1 -2.35 2.56 -22.38
CA LYS A 1 -2.36 1.58 -21.26
C LYS A 1 -2.38 2.40 -19.99
N ASP A 2 -3.34 2.15 -19.10
CA ASP A 2 -3.69 3.10 -18.04
C ASP A 2 -3.48 2.52 -16.65
N ALA A 3 -3.23 3.41 -15.69
CA ALA A 3 -3.20 3.08 -14.27
C ALA A 3 -4.60 2.72 -13.76
N SER A 4 -4.66 1.86 -12.75
CA SER A 4 -5.90 1.57 -12.03
C SER A 4 -6.29 2.76 -11.17
N LYS A 5 -7.49 3.31 -11.36
CA LYS A 5 -8.02 4.42 -10.57
C LYS A 5 -9.18 3.93 -9.70
N ILE A 6 -9.00 3.97 -8.38
CA ILE A 6 -10.01 3.55 -7.40
C ILE A 6 -10.53 4.80 -6.73
N ASN A 7 -11.65 5.31 -7.23
CA ASN A 7 -12.32 6.51 -6.69
C ASN A 7 -13.61 6.17 -5.91
N GLY A 8 -13.94 4.88 -5.79
CA GLY A 8 -15.08 4.37 -5.02
C GLY A 8 -14.64 3.31 -4.02
N ALA A 9 -15.59 2.50 -3.56
CA ALA A 9 -15.30 1.42 -2.62
C ALA A 9 -14.83 0.15 -3.33
N LEU A 10 -13.72 -0.42 -2.88
CA LEU A 10 -13.28 -1.78 -3.20
C LEU A 10 -13.26 -2.60 -1.89
N ASN A 11 -14.29 -3.40 -1.68
CA ASN A 11 -14.52 -4.10 -0.41
C ASN A 11 -14.43 -5.62 -0.61
N GLY A 12 -13.42 -6.24 0.01
CA GLY A 12 -13.22 -7.69 0.06
C GLY A 12 -13.73 -8.33 1.35
N GLY A 13 -14.30 -7.54 2.28
CA GLY A 13 -14.64 -7.99 3.62
C GLY A 13 -13.39 -8.51 4.33
N ASN A 14 -13.46 -9.74 4.84
CA ASN A 14 -12.35 -10.44 5.50
C ASN A 14 -11.35 -11.08 4.53
N ASN A 15 -11.57 -10.98 3.22
CA ASN A 15 -10.66 -11.54 2.22
C ASN A 15 -9.48 -10.61 1.94
N ASN A 16 -8.46 -11.17 1.30
CA ASN A 16 -7.31 -10.43 0.82
C ASN A 16 -7.56 -9.91 -0.60
N ILE A 17 -7.06 -8.72 -0.90
CA ILE A 17 -7.12 -8.12 -2.23
C ILE A 17 -5.70 -7.96 -2.76
N PHE A 18 -5.46 -8.48 -3.97
CA PHE A 18 -4.22 -8.33 -4.71
C PHE A 18 -4.49 -7.61 -6.02
N LEU A 19 -3.93 -6.41 -6.18
CA LEU A 19 -4.04 -5.60 -7.38
C LEU A 19 -2.66 -5.47 -8.04
N VAL A 20 -2.49 -6.12 -9.19
CA VAL A 20 -1.27 -5.98 -9.99
C VAL A 20 -1.54 -5.19 -11.26
N ASN A 21 -0.94 -4.02 -11.36
CA ASN A 21 -0.98 -3.21 -12.57
C ASN A 21 0.38 -2.51 -12.80
N PRO A 22 1.19 -2.96 -13.79
CA PRO A 22 2.48 -2.35 -14.09
C PRO A 22 2.42 -0.88 -14.50
N MET A 23 1.26 -0.37 -14.92
CA MET A 23 1.06 1.03 -15.28
C MET A 23 0.78 1.93 -14.07
N GLY A 24 0.55 1.36 -12.89
CA GLY A 24 0.35 2.09 -11.63
C GLY A 24 -1.04 1.93 -11.03
N VAL A 25 -1.17 2.43 -9.80
CA VAL A 25 -2.40 2.41 -9.00
C VAL A 25 -2.58 3.77 -8.33
N LEU A 26 -3.76 4.36 -8.49
CA LEU A 26 -4.22 5.55 -7.78
C LEU A 26 -5.44 5.18 -6.95
N ILE A 27 -5.36 5.30 -5.64
CA ILE A 27 -6.53 5.36 -4.76
C ILE A 27 -6.85 6.84 -4.57
N GLY A 28 -7.93 7.30 -5.20
CA GLY A 28 -8.32 8.71 -5.16
C GLY A 28 -8.83 9.11 -3.77
N LYS A 29 -9.07 10.41 -3.56
CA LYS A 29 -9.50 10.96 -2.26
C LYS A 29 -10.81 10.35 -1.72
N THR A 30 -11.70 9.94 -2.62
CA THR A 30 -12.97 9.27 -2.31
C THR A 30 -12.86 7.74 -2.35
N GLY A 31 -11.69 7.21 -2.73
CA GLY A 31 -11.42 5.79 -2.80
C GLY A 31 -11.25 5.19 -1.42
N THR A 32 -11.93 4.06 -1.20
CA THR A 32 -11.83 3.29 0.05
C THR A 32 -11.58 1.83 -0.27
N ILE A 33 -10.53 1.27 0.30
CA ILE A 33 -10.22 -0.15 0.24
C ILE A 33 -10.56 -0.78 1.59
N THR A 34 -11.25 -1.92 1.60
CA THR A 34 -11.47 -2.72 2.82
C THR A 34 -11.11 -4.17 2.55
N ALA A 35 -10.14 -4.71 3.29
CA ALA A 35 -9.64 -6.08 3.11
C ALA A 35 -8.94 -6.60 4.37
N GLY A 36 -8.81 -7.91 4.55
CA GLY A 36 -7.93 -8.48 5.58
C GLY A 36 -6.44 -8.16 5.30
N LYS A 37 -6.05 -8.26 4.03
CA LYS A 37 -4.75 -7.82 3.50
C LYS A 37 -4.96 -7.10 2.17
N PHE A 38 -4.27 -5.99 1.96
CA PHE A 38 -4.24 -5.30 0.67
C PHE A 38 -2.82 -5.29 0.10
N VAL A 39 -2.67 -5.83 -1.09
CA VAL A 39 -1.43 -5.78 -1.86
C VAL A 39 -1.67 -5.05 -3.17
N ALA A 40 -0.95 -3.96 -3.41
CA ALA A 40 -0.89 -3.30 -4.70
C ALA A 40 0.54 -3.37 -5.23
N SER A 41 0.71 -3.81 -6.47
CA SER A 41 2.04 -3.95 -7.09
C SER A 41 2.05 -3.52 -8.54
N THR A 42 3.14 -2.87 -8.93
CA THR A 42 3.45 -2.56 -10.33
C THR A 42 4.46 -3.54 -10.94
N THR A 43 4.86 -4.58 -10.20
CA THR A 43 5.68 -5.68 -10.74
C THR A 43 4.76 -6.60 -11.56
N PRO A 44 4.99 -6.78 -12.87
CA PRO A 44 4.28 -7.77 -13.67
C PRO A 44 4.44 -9.16 -13.06
N LEU A 45 3.35 -9.92 -12.99
CA LEU A 45 3.44 -11.34 -12.65
C LEU A 45 3.83 -12.12 -13.90
N ASN A 46 4.82 -13.00 -13.77
CA ASN A 46 5.05 -14.08 -14.72
C ASN A 46 4.39 -15.37 -14.20
N ASP A 47 4.43 -16.45 -14.99
CA ASP A 47 3.81 -17.73 -14.63
C ASP A 47 4.35 -18.32 -13.32
N GLU A 48 5.62 -18.08 -13.01
CA GLU A 48 6.24 -18.53 -11.77
C GLU A 48 5.71 -17.75 -10.55
N ASN A 49 5.50 -16.44 -10.69
CA ASN A 49 4.88 -15.61 -9.66
C ASN A 49 3.46 -16.06 -9.37
N VAL A 50 2.70 -16.44 -10.40
CA VAL A 50 1.33 -16.97 -10.26
C VAL A 50 1.34 -18.32 -9.55
N LYS A 51 2.25 -19.24 -9.91
CA LYS A 51 2.42 -20.52 -9.19
C LYS A 51 2.80 -20.30 -7.73
N THR A 52 3.66 -19.33 -7.46
CA THR A 52 4.08 -18.96 -6.11
C THR A 52 2.92 -18.36 -5.31
N PHE A 53 2.08 -17.53 -5.94
CA PHE A 53 0.85 -17.01 -5.35
C PHE A 53 -0.07 -18.16 -4.88
N PHE A 54 -0.34 -19.14 -5.72
CA PHE A 54 -1.18 -20.29 -5.35
C PHE A 54 -0.61 -21.11 -4.19
N LYS A 55 0.72 -21.22 -4.08
CA LYS A 55 1.40 -21.91 -2.98
C LYS A 55 1.39 -21.09 -1.67
N ALA A 56 1.72 -19.81 -1.76
CA ALA A 56 1.89 -18.91 -0.61
C ALA A 56 0.56 -18.35 -0.06
N ARG A 57 -0.50 -18.32 -0.87
CA ARG A 57 -1.84 -17.82 -0.52
C ARG A 57 -1.80 -16.44 0.15
N SER A 58 -2.26 -16.32 1.40
CA SER A 58 -2.29 -15.07 2.17
C SER A 58 -0.92 -14.46 2.43
N CYS A 59 0.14 -15.26 2.44
CA CYS A 59 1.51 -14.81 2.68
C CYS A 59 2.17 -14.22 1.43
N PHE A 60 1.55 -14.32 0.25
CA PHE A 60 2.15 -13.85 -0.98
C PHE A 60 2.43 -12.34 -0.95
N SER A 61 3.58 -11.95 -1.48
CA SER A 61 3.93 -10.59 -1.84
C SER A 61 4.76 -10.67 -3.12
N PRO A 62 4.43 -9.92 -4.19
CA PRO A 62 5.30 -9.81 -5.36
C PRO A 62 6.70 -9.36 -4.93
N ALA A 63 7.72 -9.84 -5.65
CA ALA A 63 9.06 -9.28 -5.50
C ALA A 63 9.08 -7.83 -6.00
N PHE A 64 9.85 -6.98 -5.33
CA PHE A 64 10.14 -5.65 -5.84
C PHE A 64 11.13 -5.77 -7.01
N ASP A 65 10.80 -5.13 -8.12
CA ASP A 65 11.68 -5.02 -9.28
C ASP A 65 11.97 -3.53 -9.51
N VAL A 66 13.23 -3.15 -9.30
CA VAL A 66 13.74 -1.78 -9.38
C VAL A 66 13.58 -1.15 -10.77
N SER A 67 13.38 -1.96 -11.82
CA SER A 67 13.26 -1.53 -13.22
C SER A 67 11.87 -1.09 -13.65
N LYS A 68 10.86 -1.15 -12.77
CA LYS A 68 9.45 -0.86 -13.12
C LYS A 68 9.13 0.63 -13.10
N GLN A 69 8.12 1.01 -13.88
CA GLN A 69 7.79 2.43 -14.15
C GLN A 69 6.48 2.90 -13.48
N GLY A 70 5.59 1.99 -13.07
CA GLY A 70 4.31 2.35 -12.45
C GLY A 70 4.49 2.93 -11.04
N ASN A 71 3.66 3.92 -10.71
CA ASN A 71 3.61 4.50 -9.36
C ASN A 71 2.38 3.99 -8.59
N ILE A 72 2.50 3.94 -7.27
CA ILE A 72 1.37 3.76 -6.37
C ILE A 72 1.15 5.05 -5.59
N ILE A 73 -0.05 5.60 -5.71
CA ILE A 73 -0.45 6.83 -5.02
C ILE A 73 -1.72 6.53 -4.24
N ASN A 74 -1.66 6.67 -2.92
CA ASN A 74 -2.84 6.66 -2.06
C ASN A 74 -3.17 8.09 -1.61
N LEU A 75 -4.34 8.58 -2.02
CA LEU A 75 -4.94 9.83 -1.57
C LEU A 75 -6.20 9.60 -0.72
N GLY A 76 -6.66 8.35 -0.62
CA GLY A 76 -7.89 7.95 0.05
C GLY A 76 -7.62 7.07 1.27
N LYS A 77 -8.52 6.11 1.51
CA LYS A 77 -8.47 5.24 2.70
C LYS A 77 -8.16 3.80 2.32
N ILE A 78 -7.19 3.20 3.01
CA ILE A 78 -6.92 1.77 2.96
C ILE A 78 -7.15 1.20 4.35
N ASN A 79 -8.19 0.39 4.50
CA ASN A 79 -8.57 -0.29 5.73
C ASN A 79 -8.20 -1.76 5.60
N ALA A 80 -7.01 -2.11 6.04
CA ALA A 80 -6.53 -3.49 6.06
C ALA A 80 -5.47 -3.70 7.14
N ASP A 81 -5.52 -4.86 7.79
CA ASP A 81 -4.55 -5.19 8.85
C ASP A 81 -3.12 -5.26 8.30
N ASN A 82 -2.96 -5.74 7.07
CA ASN A 82 -1.66 -5.87 6.42
C ASN A 82 -1.70 -5.19 5.05
N ILE A 83 -0.84 -4.18 4.87
CA ILE A 83 -0.78 -3.38 3.64
C ILE A 83 0.60 -3.56 3.02
N VAL A 84 0.65 -3.87 1.72
CA VAL A 84 1.89 -3.96 0.94
C VAL A 84 1.73 -3.18 -0.36
N LEU A 85 2.51 -2.11 -0.52
CA LEU A 85 2.51 -1.26 -1.70
C LEU A 85 3.89 -1.32 -2.37
N ILE A 86 3.93 -1.80 -3.62
CA ILE A 86 5.15 -2.00 -4.39
C ILE A 86 5.09 -1.22 -5.71
N GLY A 87 5.86 -0.15 -5.83
CA GLY A 87 5.87 0.71 -7.02
C GLY A 87 7.22 1.36 -7.26
N ASN A 88 7.44 1.99 -8.43
CA ASN A 88 8.61 2.84 -8.65
C ASN A 88 8.64 3.98 -7.61
N LYS A 89 7.54 4.70 -7.53
CA LYS A 89 7.21 5.62 -6.45
C LYS A 89 6.04 5.05 -5.64
N VAL A 90 6.15 5.09 -4.32
CA VAL A 90 5.02 4.88 -3.40
C VAL A 90 4.77 6.19 -2.66
N GLU A 91 3.56 6.73 -2.80
CA GLU A 91 3.18 7.99 -2.20
C GLU A 91 1.91 7.85 -1.36
N ILE A 92 2.00 8.26 -0.09
CA ILE A 92 0.86 8.43 0.81
C ILE A 92 0.62 9.93 0.92
N GLY A 93 -0.47 10.40 0.30
CA GLY A 93 -0.80 11.81 0.19
C GLY A 93 -1.36 12.40 1.49
N VAL A 94 -1.45 13.74 1.53
CA VAL A 94 -2.04 14.46 2.67
C VAL A 94 -3.49 14.03 2.86
N GLY A 95 -3.83 13.61 4.08
CA GLY A 95 -5.18 13.15 4.43
C GLY A 95 -5.51 11.71 3.99
N ALA A 96 -4.56 11.01 3.38
CA ALA A 96 -4.70 9.59 3.11
C ALA A 96 -4.53 8.78 4.40
N GLU A 97 -5.25 7.67 4.51
CA GLU A 97 -5.27 6.83 5.71
C GLU A 97 -4.80 5.41 5.39
N LEU A 98 -3.96 4.86 6.27
CA LEU A 98 -3.57 3.46 6.32
C LEU A 98 -4.04 2.91 7.68
N ALA A 99 -5.25 2.38 7.72
CA ALA A 99 -5.92 1.90 8.92
C ALA A 99 -6.00 0.36 8.94
N GLY A 100 -6.24 -0.19 10.12
CA GLY A 100 -6.61 -1.59 10.30
C GLY A 100 -7.92 -1.90 9.57
N GLN A 101 -8.25 -3.18 9.44
CA GLN A 101 -9.45 -3.58 8.71
C GLN A 101 -10.74 -2.99 9.32
N ASP A 102 -10.74 -2.76 10.64
CA ASP A 102 -11.83 -2.10 11.37
C ASP A 102 -12.05 -0.62 11.00
N GLY A 103 -11.08 0.01 10.31
CA GLY A 103 -11.10 1.43 9.95
C GLY A 103 -11.00 2.41 11.12
N GLN A 104 -10.73 1.92 12.33
CA GLN A 104 -10.64 2.71 13.56
C GLN A 104 -9.22 2.69 14.14
N THR A 105 -8.53 1.56 14.01
CA THR A 105 -7.16 1.38 14.48
C THR A 105 -6.15 1.57 13.36
N ASN A 106 -4.86 1.67 13.71
CA ASN A 106 -3.80 1.69 12.72
C ASN A 106 -3.66 0.30 12.06
N ALA A 107 -3.18 0.27 10.81
CA ALA A 107 -2.79 -1.00 10.19
C ALA A 107 -1.73 -1.70 11.06
N LYS A 108 -1.81 -3.04 11.20
CA LYS A 108 -0.81 -3.80 11.95
C LYS A 108 0.55 -3.74 11.27
N THR A 109 0.55 -3.82 9.93
CA THR A 109 1.75 -3.64 9.11
C THR A 109 1.44 -2.82 7.86
N ALA A 110 2.37 -1.94 7.49
CA ALA A 110 2.35 -1.23 6.22
C ALA A 110 3.76 -1.26 5.60
N HIS A 111 3.91 -2.02 4.53
CA HIS A 111 5.17 -2.14 3.78
C HIS A 111 5.08 -1.26 2.53
N LEU A 112 5.87 -0.19 2.50
CA LEU A 112 5.98 0.73 1.37
C LEU A 112 7.32 0.48 0.68
N ILE A 113 7.28 -0.03 -0.54
CA ILE A 113 8.47 -0.50 -1.26
C ILE A 113 8.54 0.21 -2.61
N GLY A 114 9.60 0.99 -2.81
CA GLY A 114 9.87 1.63 -4.09
C GLY A 114 11.25 2.28 -4.15
N ASN A 115 11.62 2.73 -5.35
CA ASN A 115 12.82 3.55 -5.55
C ASN A 115 12.66 4.90 -4.82
N TYR A 116 11.42 5.40 -4.73
CA TYR A 116 11.07 6.58 -3.97
C TYR A 116 9.85 6.32 -3.08
N VAL A 117 9.95 6.64 -1.80
CA VAL A 117 8.83 6.56 -0.85
C VAL A 117 8.57 7.94 -0.27
N TYR A 118 7.36 8.45 -0.47
CA TYR A 118 6.90 9.72 0.07
C TYR A 118 5.71 9.49 1.01
N VAL A 119 5.82 9.96 2.25
CA VAL A 119 4.72 9.93 3.21
C VAL A 119 4.46 11.36 3.66
N SER A 120 3.30 11.89 3.27
CA SER A 120 2.85 13.19 3.72
C SER A 120 2.32 13.08 5.14
N VAL A 121 2.80 13.93 6.03
CA VAL A 121 2.37 13.94 7.44
C VAL A 121 1.24 14.94 7.65
N GLY A 122 0.22 14.49 8.38
CA GLY A 122 -0.84 15.37 8.88
C GLY A 122 -0.37 16.16 10.10
N LYS A 123 -1.18 17.14 10.49
CA LYS A 123 -0.95 17.91 11.70
C LYS A 123 -1.53 17.17 12.91
N ASP A 124 -0.81 17.19 14.02
CA ASP A 124 -1.29 16.68 15.31
C ASP A 124 -2.27 17.65 15.99
N LYS A 125 -2.70 17.32 17.20
CA LYS A 125 -3.61 18.16 18.01
C LYS A 125 -3.04 19.54 18.34
N GLU A 126 -1.73 19.71 18.21
CA GLU A 126 -0.99 20.97 18.41
C GLU A 126 -0.66 21.66 17.07
N ASN A 127 -1.29 21.23 15.96
CA ASN A 127 -1.10 21.77 14.62
C ASN A 127 0.34 21.57 14.08
N LYS A 128 1.09 20.59 14.58
CA LYS A 128 2.45 20.24 14.15
C LYS A 128 2.44 19.02 13.23
N ASN A 129 3.21 19.08 12.16
CA ASN A 129 3.48 17.91 11.33
C ASN A 129 4.36 16.93 12.12
N THR A 130 3.85 15.75 12.49
CA THR A 130 4.59 14.79 13.31
C THR A 130 4.59 13.40 12.69
N ILE A 131 5.74 12.71 12.80
CA ILE A 131 5.85 11.26 12.62
C ILE A 131 6.08 10.69 14.01
N LYS A 132 5.12 9.92 14.52
CA LYS A 132 5.31 9.16 15.75
C LYS A 132 5.85 7.79 15.39
N ILE A 133 7.01 7.48 15.94
CA ILE A 133 7.68 6.20 15.77
C ILE A 133 7.88 5.65 17.17
N ASP A 134 7.49 4.41 17.41
CA ASP A 134 7.79 3.74 18.66
C ASP A 134 9.30 3.65 18.87
N LYS A 135 9.72 3.47 20.12
CA LYS A 135 11.13 3.44 20.56
C LYS A 135 12.06 2.61 19.63
N ASP A 136 11.56 1.51 19.07
CA ASP A 136 12.31 0.61 18.18
C ASP A 136 11.72 0.52 16.76
N GLY A 137 10.86 1.48 16.38
CA GLY A 137 10.04 1.45 15.17
C GLY A 137 10.72 1.99 13.91
N PHE A 138 11.76 2.81 14.02
CA PHE A 138 12.55 3.24 12.86
C PHE A 138 13.80 2.36 12.75
N LYS A 139 13.77 1.42 11.82
CA LYS A 139 14.90 0.55 11.49
C LYS A 139 15.36 0.87 10.07
N GLY A 140 16.41 1.67 9.95
CA GLY A 140 17.08 1.97 8.69
C GLY A 140 18.41 1.24 8.60
N THR A 141 18.72 0.68 7.44
CA THR A 141 20.08 0.28 7.07
C THR A 141 20.54 1.26 5.99
N ALA A 142 21.51 2.12 6.32
CA ALA A 142 22.18 2.92 5.30
C ALA A 142 23.01 1.97 4.42
N ILE A 143 22.95 2.17 3.10
CA ILE A 143 23.73 1.45 2.10
C ILE A 143 24.85 2.35 1.62
#